data_AF-A0A9P9N4K6-F1
#
_entry.id   AF-A0A9P9N4K6-F1
#
_cell.length_a   1.000
_cell.length_b   1.000
_cell.length_c   1.000
_cell.angle_alpha   90.00
_cell.angle_beta   90.00
_cell.angle_gamma   90.00
#
_symmetry.space_group_name_H-M   'P 1'
#
loop_
_entity.id
_entity.type
_entity.pdbx_description
1 polymer ?
#
loop_
_entity_poly.entity_id
_entity_poly.type
_entity_poly.pdbx_seq_one_letter_code
_entity_poly.pdbx_strand_id
1 'polypeptide(L)'
;MQLFNLAFLGLATSSLAAVLPRSQYGSWDVSVTKSAFANGFQSQTVSAVFTSDSYPEGVTSTCSWVNNPANDPSETSSCDNASFSYEYDGQTISLQQTVELPNQQTVFGSAALELKSDAVGRTFKGEAKVDVTSAIA
;
A
#
# COMPACT_ATOMS: atom_id res chain seq x y z
N MET A 1 -43.10 -28.13 40.35
CA MET A 1 -42.53 -28.10 38.99
C MET A 1 -42.06 -26.67 38.73
N GLN A 2 -40.80 -26.35 39.03
CA GLN A 2 -40.21 -25.02 38.84
C GLN A 2 -39.23 -25.09 37.67
N LEU A 3 -39.54 -24.36 36.60
CA LEU A 3 -38.66 -24.17 35.45
C LEU A 3 -37.88 -22.86 35.66
N PHE A 4 -36.57 -22.98 35.87
CA PHE A 4 -35.64 -21.86 35.86
C PHE A 4 -35.33 -21.49 34.39
N ASN A 5 -35.78 -20.31 33.96
CA ASN A 5 -35.32 -19.70 32.71
C ASN A 5 -34.04 -18.90 33.01
N LEU A 6 -32.88 -19.40 32.57
CA LEU A 6 -31.64 -18.64 32.53
C LEU A 6 -31.60 -17.83 31.21
N ALA A 7 -31.70 -16.50 31.33
CA ALA A 7 -31.46 -15.60 30.23
C ALA A 7 -29.96 -15.48 29.97
N PHE A 8 -29.51 -15.88 28.78
CA PHE A 8 -28.16 -15.62 28.27
C PHE A 8 -28.08 -14.17 27.78
N LEU A 9 -27.30 -13.34 28.48
CA LEU A 9 -26.89 -12.01 28.02
C LEU A 9 -25.70 -12.16 27.07
N GLY A 10 -25.95 -12.05 25.76
CA GLY A 10 -24.92 -11.92 24.74
C GLY A 10 -24.33 -10.51 24.75
N LEU A 11 -23.06 -10.37 25.12
CA LEU A 11 -22.30 -9.14 24.97
C LEU A 11 -21.85 -9.01 23.51
N ALA A 12 -22.49 -8.11 22.76
CA ALA A 12 -22.01 -7.70 21.45
C ALA A 12 -20.81 -6.75 21.65
N THR A 13 -19.60 -7.24 21.39
CA THR A 13 -18.41 -6.38 21.26
C THR A 13 -18.51 -5.58 19.98
N SER A 14 -18.96 -4.32 20.10
CA SER A 14 -18.87 -3.33 19.03
C SER A 14 -17.42 -2.88 18.88
N SER A 15 -16.71 -3.42 17.90
CA SER A 15 -15.42 -2.89 17.47
C SER A 15 -15.62 -1.47 16.94
N LEU A 16 -15.26 -0.47 17.73
CA LEU A 16 -15.20 0.92 17.27
C LEU A 16 -13.99 1.05 16.34
N ALA A 17 -14.21 0.94 15.04
CA ALA A 17 -13.28 1.51 14.07
C ALA A 17 -13.35 3.02 14.25
N ALA A 18 -12.43 3.58 15.04
CA ALA A 18 -12.31 5.02 15.17
C ALA A 18 -11.93 5.58 13.81
N VAL A 19 -12.84 6.34 13.19
CA VAL A 19 -12.53 7.14 12.01
C VAL A 19 -11.65 8.28 12.48
N LEU A 20 -10.34 8.04 12.46
CA LEU A 20 -9.34 9.01 12.88
C LEU A 20 -9.21 10.11 11.81
N PRO A 21 -8.90 11.36 12.19
CA PRO A 21 -8.74 12.44 11.22
C PRO A 21 -7.61 12.09 10.23
N ARG A 22 -7.94 12.06 8.94
CA ARG A 22 -7.10 11.56 7.83
C ARG A 22 -5.69 12.16 7.74
N SER A 23 -5.42 13.30 8.36
CA SER A 23 -4.13 13.98 8.28
C SER A 23 -3.11 13.60 9.36
N GLN A 24 -3.50 12.86 10.41
CA GLN A 24 -2.63 12.69 11.58
C GLN A 24 -1.55 11.61 11.41
N TYR A 25 -1.78 10.64 10.52
CA TYR A 25 -0.86 9.52 10.35
C TYR A 25 0.11 9.70 9.20
N GLY A 26 0.00 10.80 8.44
CA GLY A 26 0.88 11.09 7.32
C GLY A 26 0.30 10.71 5.96
N SER A 27 1.18 10.68 4.97
CA SER A 27 0.85 10.40 3.57
C SER A 27 2.05 9.79 2.85
N TRP A 28 1.81 9.09 1.76
CA TRP A 28 2.85 8.67 0.82
C TRP A 28 2.83 9.53 -0.44
N ASP A 29 4.00 9.98 -0.87
CA ASP A 29 4.20 10.40 -2.26
C ASP A 29 4.71 9.18 -3.06
N VAL A 30 3.91 8.74 -4.03
CA VAL A 30 4.15 7.50 -4.77
C VAL A 30 4.49 7.81 -6.21
N SER A 31 5.46 7.09 -6.76
CA SER A 31 5.78 7.04 -8.18
C SER A 31 5.80 5.59 -8.66
N VAL A 32 5.12 5.32 -9.77
CA VAL A 32 5.10 4.02 -10.44
C VAL A 32 5.67 4.20 -11.84
N THR A 33 6.67 3.39 -12.19
CA THR A 33 7.17 3.26 -13.56
C THR A 33 6.98 1.82 -14.02
N LYS A 34 6.37 1.62 -15.19
CA LYS A 34 6.28 0.32 -15.86
C LYS A 34 6.92 0.39 -17.24
N SER A 35 7.52 -0.70 -17.69
CA SER A 35 7.98 -0.84 -19.06
C SER A 35 7.60 -2.20 -19.61
N ALA A 36 7.24 -2.25 -20.90
CA ALA A 36 6.95 -3.48 -21.63
C ALA A 36 7.56 -3.42 -23.03
N PHE A 37 8.22 -4.50 -23.44
CA PHE A 37 8.94 -4.59 -24.71
C PHE A 37 8.46 -5.78 -25.55
N ALA A 38 8.70 -5.72 -26.86
CA ALA A 38 8.20 -6.71 -27.82
C ALA A 38 8.77 -8.13 -27.62
N ASN A 39 9.92 -8.27 -26.96
CA ASN A 39 10.51 -9.55 -26.60
C ASN A 39 9.87 -10.19 -25.36
N GLY A 40 8.80 -9.61 -24.82
CA GLY A 40 8.13 -10.07 -23.61
C GLY A 40 8.79 -9.62 -22.30
N PHE A 41 9.88 -8.85 -22.36
CA PHE A 41 10.46 -8.25 -21.16
C PHE A 41 9.48 -7.21 -20.58
N GLN A 42 9.23 -7.29 -19.28
CA GLN A 42 8.44 -6.34 -18.54
C GLN A 42 9.14 -5.98 -17.24
N SER A 43 9.00 -4.74 -16.81
CA SER A 43 9.51 -4.29 -15.51
C SER A 43 8.56 -3.29 -14.88
N GLN A 44 8.52 -3.28 -13.56
CA GLN A 44 7.78 -2.31 -12.77
C GLN A 44 8.65 -1.87 -11.58
N THR A 45 8.64 -0.58 -11.29
CA THR A 45 9.24 0.01 -10.10
C THR A 45 8.21 0.88 -9.42
N VAL A 46 8.02 0.68 -8.13
CA VAL A 46 7.18 1.51 -7.26
C VAL A 46 8.07 2.12 -6.19
N SER A 47 8.08 3.43 -6.10
CA SER A 47 8.74 4.19 -5.04
C SER A 47 7.68 4.92 -4.23
N ALA A 48 7.69 4.76 -2.92
CA ALA A 48 6.79 5.46 -2.01
C ALA A 48 7.59 6.12 -0.89
N VAL A 49 7.38 7.42 -0.68
CA VAL A 49 8.00 8.17 0.42
C VAL A 49 6.92 8.49 1.44
N PHE A 50 6.94 7.81 2.58
CA PHE A 50 6.01 8.06 3.68
C PHE A 50 6.48 9.23 4.54
N THR A 51 5.65 10.24 4.70
CA THR A 51 5.94 11.40 5.56
C THR A 51 4.84 11.59 6.60
N SER A 52 5.25 11.83 7.83
CA SER A 52 4.37 12.19 8.95
C SER A 52 5.11 13.11 9.92
N ASP A 53 4.43 13.64 10.94
CA ASP A 53 5.03 14.54 11.94
C ASP A 53 6.26 13.94 12.64
N SER A 54 6.34 12.61 12.73
CA SER A 54 7.47 11.93 13.37
C SER A 54 8.43 11.27 12.39
N TYR A 55 8.12 11.31 11.09
CA TYR A 55 9.06 11.04 10.01
C TYR A 55 9.11 12.25 9.05
N PRO A 56 9.61 13.42 9.51
CA PRO A 56 9.62 14.63 8.69
C PRO A 56 10.53 14.51 7.46
N GLU A 57 11.62 13.76 7.55
CA GLU A 57 12.53 13.44 6.43
C GLU A 57 11.98 12.36 5.49
N GLY A 58 10.91 11.69 5.92
CA GLY A 58 10.25 10.60 5.20
C GLY A 58 10.95 9.24 5.32
N VAL A 59 10.19 8.18 5.05
CA VAL A 59 10.67 6.79 4.94
C VAL A 59 10.44 6.33 3.51
N THR A 60 11.53 6.11 2.77
CA THR A 60 11.46 5.65 1.37
C THR A 60 11.34 4.13 1.31
N SER A 61 10.46 3.65 0.44
CA SER A 61 10.30 2.24 0.12
C SER A 61 10.26 2.06 -1.40
N THR A 62 11.10 1.18 -1.92
CA THR A 62 11.22 0.86 -3.33
C THR A 62 10.97 -0.62 -3.56
N CYS A 63 9.99 -0.92 -4.42
CA CYS A 63 9.71 -2.27 -4.88
C CYS A 63 9.96 -2.37 -6.38
N SER A 64 10.61 -3.45 -6.80
CA SER A 64 10.84 -3.78 -8.20
C SER A 64 10.26 -5.14 -8.54
N TRP A 65 9.66 -5.24 -9.72
CA TRP A 65 9.24 -6.49 -10.34
C TRP A 65 9.78 -6.54 -11.76
N VAL A 66 10.28 -7.69 -12.17
CA VAL A 66 10.80 -7.93 -13.52
C VAL A 66 10.32 -9.27 -14.01
N ASN A 67 9.79 -9.30 -15.23
CA ASN A 67 9.59 -10.51 -16.02
C ASN A 67 10.52 -10.47 -17.24
N ASN A 68 11.47 -11.39 -17.27
CA ASN A 68 12.38 -11.61 -18.38
C ASN A 68 12.25 -13.07 -18.86
N PRO A 69 11.54 -13.33 -19.97
CA PRO A 69 11.37 -14.68 -20.52
C PRO A 69 12.66 -15.40 -20.90
N ALA A 70 13.80 -14.68 -20.98
CA ALA A 70 15.11 -15.26 -21.27
C ALA A 70 15.85 -15.78 -20.04
N ASN A 71 15.32 -15.56 -18.82
CA ASN A 71 15.93 -15.98 -17.56
C ASN A 71 15.14 -17.12 -16.90
N ASP A 72 15.80 -17.84 -15.98
CA ASP A 72 15.17 -18.78 -15.04
C ASP A 72 15.60 -18.42 -13.59
N PRO A 73 14.68 -18.01 -12.70
CA PRO A 73 13.26 -17.80 -12.95
C PRO A 73 13.03 -16.61 -13.89
N SER A 74 11.99 -16.70 -14.71
CA SER A 74 11.61 -15.60 -15.61
C SER A 74 11.06 -14.41 -14.85
N GLU A 75 10.47 -14.62 -13.68
CA GLU A 75 9.85 -13.58 -12.86
C GLU A 75 10.59 -13.40 -11.54
N THR A 76 10.84 -12.14 -11.17
CA THR A 76 11.48 -11.77 -9.90
C THR A 76 10.82 -10.54 -9.31
N SER A 77 10.74 -10.48 -7.98
CA SER A 77 10.26 -9.30 -7.26
C SER A 77 11.06 -9.08 -5.98
N SER A 78 11.21 -7.82 -5.58
CA SER A 78 11.90 -7.42 -4.35
C SER A 78 11.43 -6.07 -3.86
N CYS A 79 11.40 -5.87 -2.55
CA CYS A 79 11.22 -4.57 -1.92
C CYS A 79 12.38 -4.33 -0.94
N ASP A 80 12.91 -3.11 -0.88
CA ASP A 80 13.97 -2.74 0.07
C ASP A 80 13.47 -2.61 1.51
N ASN A 81 12.18 -2.33 1.68
CA ASN A 81 11.52 -2.15 2.96
C ASN A 81 10.48 -3.25 3.18
N ALA A 82 10.78 -4.19 4.08
CA ALA A 82 9.91 -5.31 4.41
C ALA A 82 8.62 -4.90 5.15
N SER A 83 8.56 -3.68 5.71
CA SER A 83 7.36 -3.15 6.37
C SER A 83 6.34 -2.59 5.37
N PHE A 84 6.73 -2.38 4.12
CA PHE A 84 5.92 -1.74 3.09
C PHE A 84 5.39 -2.78 2.10
N SER A 85 4.12 -2.63 1.73
CA SER A 85 3.51 -3.37 0.63
C SER A 85 2.55 -2.48 -0.14
N TYR A 86 2.28 -2.88 -1.38
CA TYR A 86 1.35 -2.16 -2.25
C TYR A 86 0.59 -3.13 -3.16
N GLU A 87 -0.56 -2.68 -3.61
CA GLU A 87 -1.36 -3.30 -4.67
C GLU A 87 -1.78 -2.22 -5.67
N TYR A 88 -1.71 -2.51 -6.97
CA TYR A 88 -2.16 -1.61 -8.02
C TYR A 88 -3.03 -2.35 -9.04
N ASP A 89 -4.30 -1.99 -9.11
CA ASP A 89 -5.31 -2.65 -9.95
C ASP A 89 -5.40 -2.07 -11.38
N GLY A 90 -4.57 -1.08 -11.70
CA GLY A 90 -4.59 -0.34 -12.98
C GLY A 90 -5.29 1.02 -12.91
N GLN A 91 -5.94 1.35 -11.80
CA GLN A 91 -6.59 2.65 -11.56
C GLN A 91 -6.31 3.20 -10.17
N THR A 92 -6.26 2.33 -9.16
CA THR A 92 -6.09 2.66 -7.75
C THR A 92 -4.84 1.98 -7.23
N ILE A 93 -4.00 2.75 -6.52
CA ILE A 93 -2.91 2.20 -5.72
C ILE A 93 -3.33 2.15 -4.26
N SER A 94 -3.18 0.98 -3.65
CA SER A 94 -3.41 0.75 -2.23
C SER A 94 -2.08 0.44 -1.57
N LEU A 95 -1.81 1.09 -0.45
CA LEU A 95 -0.56 1.00 0.28
C LEU A 95 -0.81 0.54 1.71
N GLN A 96 0.16 -0.20 2.23
CA GLN A 96 0.24 -0.55 3.63
C GLN A 96 1.68 -0.39 4.11
N GLN A 97 1.86 0.13 5.32
CA GLN A 97 3.17 0.18 5.95
C GLN A 97 3.07 -0.02 7.46
N THR A 98 3.91 -0.88 8.04
CA THR A 98 4.11 -0.90 9.50
C THR A 98 5.06 0.23 9.89
N VAL A 99 4.59 1.11 10.78
CA VAL A 99 5.30 2.28 11.28
C VAL A 99 5.21 2.33 12.80
N GLU A 100 6.08 3.10 13.46
CA GLU A 100 6.10 3.20 14.91
C GLU A 100 5.63 4.58 15.36
N LEU A 101 4.32 4.89 15.40
CA LEU A 101 3.84 6.22 15.82
C LEU A 101 2.44 6.30 16.45
N PRO A 102 2.29 6.74 17.71
CA PRO A 102 3.29 6.76 18.79
C PRO A 102 3.65 5.35 19.29
N ASN A 103 2.96 4.32 18.80
CA ASN A 103 3.24 2.90 19.02
C ASN A 103 3.36 2.20 17.66
N GLN A 104 3.90 0.98 17.64
CA GLN A 104 3.88 0.16 16.43
C GLN A 104 2.44 -0.05 15.96
N GLN A 105 2.18 0.29 14.70
CA GLN A 105 0.90 0.10 14.05
C GLN A 105 1.10 -0.02 12.55
N THR A 106 0.12 -0.60 11.88
CA THR A 106 0.06 -0.70 10.43
C THR A 106 -0.88 0.37 9.90
N VAL A 107 -0.38 1.24 9.03
CA VAL A 107 -1.14 2.31 8.38
C VAL A 107 -1.52 1.91 6.96
N PHE A 108 -2.67 2.39 6.49
CA PHE A 108 -3.22 2.06 5.17
C PHE A 108 -3.74 3.31 4.46
N GLY A 109 -3.60 3.34 3.13
CA GLY A 109 -4.17 4.38 2.29
C GLY A 109 -4.38 3.91 0.87
N SER A 110 -5.25 4.59 0.13
CA SER A 110 -5.40 4.37 -1.30
C SER A 110 -5.72 5.66 -2.04
N ALA A 111 -5.29 5.74 -3.30
CA ALA A 111 -5.60 6.85 -4.19
C ALA A 111 -5.68 6.39 -5.64
N ALA A 112 -6.38 7.16 -6.46
CA ALA A 112 -6.33 6.98 -7.91
C ALA A 112 -4.90 7.31 -8.41
N LEU A 113 -4.37 6.44 -9.27
CA LEU A 113 -3.08 6.62 -9.94
C LEU A 113 -3.25 6.25 -11.40
N GLU A 114 -3.14 7.27 -12.26
CA GLU A 114 -3.19 7.11 -13.71
C GLU A 114 -1.77 6.98 -14.26
N LEU A 115 -1.54 5.94 -15.06
CA LEU A 115 -0.29 5.75 -15.76
C LEU A 115 -0.36 6.36 -17.16
N LYS A 116 0.58 7.25 -17.47
CA LYS A 116 0.72 7.88 -18.78
C LYS A 116 1.85 7.21 -19.55
N SER A 117 1.60 6.87 -20.81
CA SER A 117 2.63 6.32 -21.68
C SER A 117 3.59 7.39 -22.18
N ASP A 118 4.82 6.98 -22.49
CA ASP A 118 5.72 7.75 -23.33
C ASP A 118 5.24 7.80 -24.79
N ALA A 119 5.97 8.55 -25.63
CA ALA A 119 5.61 8.77 -27.03
C ALA A 119 5.57 7.47 -27.87
N VAL A 120 6.26 6.42 -27.43
CA VAL A 120 6.37 5.14 -28.14
C VAL A 120 5.54 4.02 -27.50
N GLY A 121 4.80 4.30 -26.42
CA GLY A 121 3.91 3.35 -25.76
C GLY A 121 4.62 2.21 -25.04
N ARG A 122 5.88 2.38 -24.67
CA ARG A 122 6.71 1.31 -24.05
C ARG A 122 6.94 1.50 -22.57
N THR A 123 6.96 2.75 -22.13
CA THR A 123 7.15 3.10 -20.72
C THR A 123 5.94 3.87 -20.25
N PHE A 124 5.47 3.55 -19.05
CA PHE A 124 4.32 4.15 -18.40
C PHE A 124 4.75 4.71 -17.05
N LYS A 125 4.32 5.93 -16.73
CA LYS A 125 4.64 6.60 -15.47
C LYS A 125 3.40 7.22 -14.86
N GLY A 126 3.29 7.15 -13.54
CA GLY A 126 2.24 7.81 -12.79
C GLY A 126 2.70 8.13 -11.39
N GLU A 127 2.13 9.19 -10.83
CA GLU A 127 2.42 9.67 -9.49
C GLU A 127 1.11 9.94 -8.78
N ALA A 128 1.07 9.65 -7.49
CA ALA A 128 -0.08 9.95 -6.65
C ALA A 128 0.38 10.28 -5.23
N LYS A 129 -0.33 11.20 -4.60
CA LYS A 129 -0.27 11.37 -3.15
C LYS A 129 -1.37 10.52 -2.52
N VAL A 130 -0.98 9.67 -1.58
CA VAL A 130 -1.87 8.75 -0.87
C VAL A 130 -1.92 9.17 0.60
N ASP A 131 -3.05 9.69 1.05
CA ASP A 131 -3.23 10.00 2.47
C ASP A 131 -3.50 8.71 3.27
N VAL A 132 -3.01 8.65 4.51
CA VAL A 132 -3.40 7.56 5.43
C VAL A 132 -4.89 7.70 5.77
N THR A 133 -5.64 6.62 5.59
CA THR A 133 -7.10 6.59 5.83
C THR A 133 -7.50 5.72 7.01
N SER A 134 -6.66 4.76 7.40
CA SER A 134 -6.87 3.91 8.56
C SER A 134 -5.54 3.40 9.12
N ALA A 135 -5.58 2.96 10.38
CA ALA A 135 -4.45 2.35 11.06
C ALA A 135 -4.93 1.25 12.03
N ILE A 136 -4.12 0.21 12.22
CA ILE A 136 -4.40 -0.93 13.10
C ILE A 136 -3.16 -1.18 13.96
N ALA A 137 -3.34 -1.22 15.29
CA ALA A 137 -2.30 -1.56 16.27
C ALA A 137 -2.29 -3.06 16.59
#